data_AF-A0A8S4SH08-F1
#
_entry.id   AF-A0A8S4SH08-F1
#
_cell.length_a   1.000
_cell.length_b   1.000
_cell.length_c   1.000
_cell.angle_alpha   90.00
_cell.angle_beta   90.00
_cell.angle_gamma   90.00
#
_symmetry.space_group_name_H-M   'P 1'
#
loop_
_entity.id
_entity.type
_entity.pdbx_description
1 polymer ?
#
loop_
_entity_poly.entity_id
_entity_poly.type
_entity_poly.pdbx_seq_one_letter_code
_entity_poly.pdbx_strand_id
1 'polypeptide(L)'
;MASSLLNTSTYSRFNLSQSESDIQVFVKEYGYRIKKEFAREDEGGRSAFVSFAEKKLSLADVTWLQDNQERFFKDTPNENLLSLNYLSQTGYICAMVYSHEGKYLVVGHSTGLIQADITYKVQKLRLQFIPKKLQRMHYGQVCAIRCHDQNPKIFASGAWDNTLRIWDLRCKVGCVMTFEGVNICSDSIDLNRDNCIVGSWQPTEALTIWNLVAKKKLHTVRVQNRRPDVDGEYIYACRYWRSKEYNRKGKYGIIGGSGTNCVEIINLHNRYVSCSYPAPGTVLAITSHNEKIAFGGTAPVLNIVSFHDPKHEKHNVESEPEYDYTIRDPNWFDEKSNSDMKQTSQVKTTISNVTSSLTRDATSDISQPI
;
A
#
# COMPACT_ATOMS: atom_id res chain seq x y z
N MET A 1 20.98 20.06 35.55
CA MET A 1 21.92 19.10 34.92
C MET A 1 21.18 18.51 33.72
N ALA A 2 21.55 18.67 32.45
CA ALA A 2 22.81 19.07 31.84
C ALA A 2 22.56 19.93 30.57
N SER A 3 23.34 21.00 30.44
CA SER A 3 23.62 21.75 29.21
C SER A 3 24.77 21.04 28.46
N SER A 4 24.68 20.73 27.18
CA SER A 4 25.28 21.47 26.05
C SER A 4 25.02 20.62 24.79
N LEU A 5 24.28 21.07 23.77
CA LEU A 5 24.73 21.92 22.66
C LEU A 5 26.15 21.58 22.18
N LEU A 6 26.22 20.87 21.04
CA LEU A 6 27.37 20.77 20.12
C LEU A 6 28.76 20.78 20.78
N ASN A 7 29.36 19.60 20.94
CA ASN A 7 30.81 19.52 21.06
C ASN A 7 31.43 19.58 19.65
N THR A 8 31.24 20.68 18.94
CA THR A 8 32.28 21.14 18.02
C THR A 8 33.36 21.70 18.92
N SER A 9 34.40 20.92 19.15
CA SER A 9 35.64 21.43 19.72
C SER A 9 36.21 22.42 18.70
N THR A 10 35.76 23.67 18.77
CA THR A 10 36.47 24.78 18.16
C THR A 10 37.77 24.93 18.92
N TYR A 11 38.78 24.16 18.51
CA TYR A 11 40.15 24.37 18.94
C TYR A 11 40.59 25.68 18.31
N SER A 12 40.42 26.78 19.04
CA SER A 12 41.24 27.96 18.79
C SER A 12 42.62 27.67 19.38
N ARG A 13 43.68 28.24 18.77
CA ARG A 13 45.09 28.10 19.17
C ARG A 13 45.34 28.41 20.66
N PHE A 14 44.38 29.00 21.36
CA PHE A 14 44.42 29.36 22.77
C PHE A 14 44.00 28.23 23.74
N ASN A 15 43.47 27.09 23.25
CA ASN A 15 42.98 25.98 24.10
C ASN A 15 43.86 24.73 24.09
N LEU A 16 45.06 24.78 23.50
CA LEU A 16 46.00 23.65 23.44
C LEU A 16 47.11 23.80 24.48
N SER A 17 47.53 22.69 25.07
CA SER A 17 48.73 22.67 25.91
C SER A 17 49.95 23.08 25.05
N GLN A 18 50.93 23.79 25.60
CA GLN A 18 52.12 24.24 24.86
C GLN A 18 52.92 23.08 24.20
N SER A 19 52.64 21.83 24.62
CA SER A 19 53.26 20.60 24.11
C SER A 19 52.49 19.91 22.97
N GLU A 20 51.23 20.25 22.71
CA GLU A 20 50.42 19.58 21.69
C GLU A 20 50.26 20.46 20.45
N SER A 21 50.67 19.93 19.30
CA SER A 21 50.47 20.58 18.00
C SER A 21 49.06 20.30 17.45
N ASP A 22 48.50 21.26 16.70
CA ASP A 22 47.21 21.12 16.00
C ASP A 22 47.15 19.82 15.17
N ILE A 23 48.28 19.44 14.56
CA ILE A 23 48.43 18.22 13.76
C ILE A 23 48.31 16.95 14.60
N GLN A 24 48.85 16.93 15.83
CA GLN A 24 48.75 15.76 16.71
C GLN A 24 47.30 15.54 17.18
N VAL A 25 46.58 16.61 17.49
CA VAL A 25 45.15 16.53 17.85
C VAL A 25 44.33 16.05 16.65
N PHE A 26 44.59 16.61 15.47
CA PHE A 26 43.95 16.19 14.23
C PHE A 26 44.22 14.71 13.90
N VAL A 27 45.47 14.25 14.01
CA VAL A 27 45.82 12.84 13.75
C VAL A 27 45.26 11.91 14.81
N LYS A 28 45.15 12.33 16.08
CA LYS A 28 44.54 11.52 17.14
C LYS A 28 43.02 11.35 16.95
N GLU A 29 42.34 12.41 16.53
CA GLU A 29 40.87 12.43 16.38
C GLU A 29 40.41 11.85 15.03
N TYR A 30 41.16 12.11 13.95
CA TYR A 30 40.81 11.71 12.58
C TYR A 30 41.69 10.60 12.01
N GLY A 31 42.75 10.16 12.70
CA GLY A 31 43.74 9.20 12.17
C GLY A 31 43.17 7.83 11.79
N TYR A 32 42.20 7.33 12.54
CA TYR A 32 41.48 6.10 12.16
C TYR A 32 40.72 6.27 10.83
N ARG A 33 40.12 7.45 10.60
CA ARG A 33 39.34 7.76 9.40
C ARG A 33 40.24 7.90 8.17
N ILE A 34 41.40 8.55 8.33
CA ILE A 34 42.43 8.67 7.30
C ILE A 34 42.91 7.28 6.86
N LYS A 35 43.24 6.40 7.81
CA LYS A 35 43.67 5.02 7.51
C LYS A 35 42.61 4.19 6.79
N LYS A 36 41.33 4.36 7.15
CA LYS A 36 40.21 3.68 6.50
C LYS A 36 40.00 4.15 5.06
N GLU A 37 40.27 5.43 4.78
CA GLU A 37 40.18 5.96 3.42
C GLU A 37 41.35 5.51 2.55
N PHE A 38 42.57 5.48 3.07
CA PHE A 38 43.71 4.88 2.36
C PHE A 38 43.43 3.42 1.96
N ALA A 39 42.85 2.63 2.86
CA ALA A 39 42.45 1.26 2.54
C ALA A 39 41.39 1.16 1.42
N ARG A 40 40.53 2.18 1.26
CA ARG A 40 39.51 2.24 0.19
C ARG A 40 40.06 2.74 -1.15
N GLU A 41 41.01 3.67 -1.10
CA GLU A 41 41.74 4.12 -2.30
C GLU A 41 42.59 2.98 -2.89
N ASP A 42 43.22 2.17 -2.03
CA ASP A 42 43.96 0.96 -2.43
C ASP A 42 43.05 -0.10 -3.08
N GLU A 43 41.75 -0.13 -2.74
CA GLU A 43 40.73 -0.98 -3.37
C GLU A 43 40.21 -0.42 -4.72
N GLY A 44 40.78 0.68 -5.23
CA GLY A 44 40.49 1.22 -6.58
C GLY A 44 39.17 1.99 -6.71
N GLY A 45 38.50 2.28 -5.60
CA GLY A 45 37.24 3.03 -5.58
C GLY A 45 37.47 4.54 -5.69
N ARG A 46 37.26 5.14 -6.86
CA ARG A 46 37.14 6.62 -6.96
C ARG A 46 35.84 7.07 -6.29
N SER A 47 35.93 7.56 -5.05
CA SER A 47 34.82 8.19 -4.33
C SER A 47 34.93 9.72 -4.38
N ALA A 48 33.79 10.41 -4.44
CA ALA A 48 33.70 11.87 -4.38
C ALA A 48 34.00 12.41 -2.97
N PHE A 49 34.64 13.58 -2.92
CA PHE A 49 34.99 14.37 -1.72
C PHE A 49 34.17 14.05 -0.45
N VAL A 50 34.84 13.56 0.59
CA VAL A 50 34.27 13.32 1.91
C VAL A 50 34.47 14.56 2.78
N SER A 51 33.37 15.16 3.24
CA SER A 51 33.42 16.14 4.34
C SER A 51 33.79 15.42 5.63
N PHE A 52 34.89 15.82 6.27
CA PHE A 52 35.36 15.24 7.56
C PHE A 52 34.43 15.54 8.75
N ALA A 53 33.48 16.47 8.57
CA ALA A 53 32.43 16.72 9.54
C ALA A 53 31.31 15.68 9.37
N GLU A 54 31.12 14.81 10.38
CA GLU A 54 29.91 14.00 10.50
C GLU A 54 28.73 14.95 10.71
N LYS A 55 27.80 14.97 9.75
CA LYS A 55 26.50 15.58 9.99
C LYS A 55 25.80 14.73 11.04
N LYS A 56 25.76 15.19 12.30
CA LYS A 56 24.94 14.57 13.33
C LYS A 56 23.49 14.58 12.84
N LEU A 57 22.93 13.40 12.62
CA LEU A 57 21.54 13.24 12.21
C LEU A 57 20.66 13.91 13.28
N SER A 58 19.67 14.70 12.87
CA SER A 58 18.75 15.33 13.81
C SER A 58 17.94 14.24 14.54
N LEU A 59 17.36 14.56 15.70
CA LEU A 59 16.50 13.61 16.42
C LEU A 59 15.36 13.10 15.53
N ALA A 60 14.80 13.97 14.69
CA ALA A 60 13.79 13.60 13.70
C ALA A 60 14.35 12.66 12.63
N ASP A 61 15.63 12.79 12.27
CA ASP A 61 16.27 11.86 11.35
C ASP A 61 16.40 10.45 11.96
N VAL A 62 16.71 10.36 13.25
CA VAL A 62 16.78 9.08 13.96
C VAL A 62 15.41 8.40 14.06
N THR A 63 14.32 9.15 14.26
CA THR A 63 12.99 8.56 14.44
C THR A 63 12.46 7.86 13.20
N TRP A 64 12.62 8.45 12.01
CA TRP A 64 12.12 7.80 10.79
C TRP A 64 13.03 6.67 10.31
N LEU A 65 14.33 6.74 10.62
CA LEU A 65 15.25 5.63 10.38
C LEU A 65 14.87 4.41 11.20
N GLN A 66 14.58 4.61 12.48
CA GLN A 66 14.13 3.55 13.36
C GLN A 66 12.79 2.97 12.89
N ASP A 67 11.81 3.82 12.55
CA ASP A 67 10.50 3.37 12.05
C ASP A 67 10.63 2.58 10.74
N ASN A 68 11.43 3.05 9.79
CA ASN A 68 11.68 2.33 8.53
C ASN A 68 12.34 0.96 8.79
N GLN A 69 13.32 0.91 9.69
CA GLN A 69 13.99 -0.33 10.07
C GLN A 69 13.01 -1.30 10.72
N GLU A 70 12.23 -0.85 11.70
CA GLU A 70 11.31 -1.69 12.44
C GLU A 70 10.14 -2.19 11.59
N ARG A 71 9.58 -1.35 10.70
CA ARG A 71 8.41 -1.71 9.89
C ARG A 71 8.74 -2.56 8.67
N PHE A 72 9.86 -2.28 7.98
CA PHE A 72 10.10 -2.83 6.65
C PHE A 72 11.30 -3.78 6.56
N PHE A 73 12.31 -3.62 7.40
CA PHE A 73 13.59 -4.32 7.23
C PHE A 73 13.90 -5.32 8.34
N LYS A 74 13.41 -5.08 9.56
CA LYS A 74 13.59 -5.98 10.69
C LYS A 74 13.03 -7.36 10.34
N ASP A 75 13.81 -8.40 10.63
CA ASP A 75 13.47 -9.80 10.40
C ASP A 75 13.17 -10.17 8.93
N THR A 76 13.57 -9.34 7.95
CA THR A 76 13.44 -9.68 6.54
C THR A 76 14.63 -10.54 6.07
N PRO A 77 14.41 -11.75 5.52
CA PRO A 77 15.48 -12.63 5.06
C PRO A 77 16.10 -12.19 3.72
N ASN A 78 15.62 -11.10 3.12
CA ASN A 78 16.04 -10.69 1.79
C ASN A 78 17.32 -9.86 1.85
N GLU A 79 18.46 -10.52 1.60
CA GLU A 79 19.79 -9.87 1.54
C GLU A 79 19.85 -8.72 0.51
N ASN A 80 19.02 -8.74 -0.53
CA ASN A 80 18.94 -7.64 -1.50
C ASN A 80 18.33 -6.37 -0.88
N LEU A 81 17.38 -6.49 0.07
CA LEU A 81 16.84 -5.33 0.79
C LEU A 81 17.87 -4.69 1.73
N LEU A 82 18.77 -5.50 2.28
CA LEU A 82 19.82 -5.07 3.19
C LEU A 82 21.04 -4.51 2.46
N SER A 83 21.36 -5.05 1.27
CA SER A 83 22.50 -4.61 0.45
C SER A 83 22.19 -3.40 -0.42
N LEU A 84 20.95 -3.26 -0.89
CA LEU A 84 20.46 -2.02 -1.47
C LEU A 84 20.30 -1.02 -0.32
N ASN A 85 21.15 0.00 -0.30
CA ASN A 85 21.05 1.12 0.65
C ASN A 85 19.76 1.93 0.40
N TYR A 86 18.59 1.36 0.73
CA TYR A 86 17.34 2.10 0.96
C TYR A 86 17.42 2.94 2.24
N LEU A 87 18.58 2.91 2.90
CA LEU A 87 19.00 3.79 3.98
C LEU A 87 19.09 5.27 3.55
N SER A 88 18.25 6.07 4.21
CA SER A 88 18.68 6.99 5.27
C SER A 88 18.86 8.50 5.03
N GLN A 89 18.47 9.07 3.89
CA GLN A 89 18.49 10.54 3.72
C GLN A 89 17.17 11.20 3.29
N THR A 90 16.09 10.45 3.16
CA THR A 90 14.95 10.87 2.32
C THR A 90 13.58 10.81 2.99
N GLY A 91 13.50 10.48 4.28
CA GLY A 91 12.27 10.50 5.09
C GLY A 91 11.60 9.13 5.27
N TYR A 92 10.39 9.13 5.83
CA TYR A 92 9.59 7.92 6.05
C TYR A 92 9.26 7.22 4.72
N ILE A 93 9.35 5.89 4.71
CA ILE A 93 8.84 5.08 3.61
C ILE A 93 7.31 5.02 3.72
N CYS A 94 6.62 5.46 2.67
CA CYS A 94 5.15 5.54 2.67
C CYS A 94 4.51 4.56 1.69
N ALA A 95 5.24 4.18 0.64
CA ALA A 95 4.79 3.19 -0.33
C ALA A 95 5.98 2.38 -0.85
N MET A 96 5.77 1.08 -1.04
CA MET A 96 6.80 0.17 -1.51
C MET A 96 6.19 -0.95 -2.34
N VAL A 97 6.80 -1.29 -3.47
CA VAL A 97 6.30 -2.33 -4.37
C VAL A 97 7.41 -2.97 -5.19
N TYR A 98 7.36 -4.30 -5.30
CA TYR A 98 8.20 -5.04 -6.24
C TYR A 98 7.63 -4.98 -7.66
N SER A 99 8.51 -4.95 -8.65
CA SER A 99 8.15 -5.28 -10.03
C SER A 99 7.58 -6.70 -10.11
N HIS A 100 6.75 -6.97 -11.14
CA HIS A 100 6.10 -8.27 -11.31
C HIS A 100 7.11 -9.44 -11.39
N GLU A 101 8.29 -9.20 -11.95
CA GLU A 101 9.38 -10.20 -12.03
C GLU A 101 10.19 -10.34 -10.72
N GLY A 102 9.92 -9.51 -9.71
CA GLY A 102 10.66 -9.48 -8.45
C GLY A 102 12.07 -8.87 -8.54
N LYS A 103 12.50 -8.44 -9.74
CA LYS A 103 13.85 -7.90 -9.98
C LYS A 103 14.05 -6.51 -9.38
N TYR A 104 13.12 -5.59 -9.62
CA TYR A 104 13.21 -4.21 -9.16
C TYR A 104 12.30 -4.00 -7.94
N LEU A 105 12.80 -3.27 -6.95
CA LEU A 105 11.99 -2.73 -5.85
C LEU A 105 11.91 -1.21 -5.95
N VAL A 106 10.69 -0.69 -5.94
CA VAL A 106 10.39 0.75 -5.99
C VAL A 106 9.89 1.20 -4.62
N VAL A 107 10.50 2.27 -4.10
CA VAL A 107 10.22 2.84 -2.78
C VAL A 107 9.90 4.32 -2.91
N GLY A 108 8.81 4.78 -2.31
CA GLY A 108 8.41 6.18 -2.25
C GLY A 108 8.44 6.70 -0.82
N HIS A 109 8.92 7.94 -0.70
CA HIS A 109 9.20 8.58 0.56
C HIS A 109 8.22 9.73 0.84
N SER A 110 8.11 10.11 2.12
CA SER A 110 7.30 11.25 2.56
C SER A 110 7.78 12.59 1.98
N THR A 111 9.03 12.68 1.53
CA THR A 111 9.60 13.87 0.90
C THR A 111 9.23 14.05 -0.58
N GLY A 112 8.56 13.07 -1.20
CA GLY A 112 8.28 13.04 -2.65
C GLY A 112 9.34 12.32 -3.48
N LEU A 113 10.42 11.83 -2.87
CA LEU A 113 11.43 11.05 -3.58
C LEU A 113 10.93 9.63 -3.88
N ILE A 114 11.29 9.12 -5.06
CA ILE A 114 11.13 7.72 -5.43
C ILE A 114 12.50 7.10 -5.73
N GLN A 115 12.77 5.91 -5.21
CA GLN A 115 14.01 5.13 -5.37
C GLN A 115 13.71 3.78 -6.03
N ALA A 116 14.59 3.32 -6.93
CA ALA A 116 14.55 1.99 -7.52
C ALA A 116 15.96 1.44 -7.83
N ASP A 117 16.27 0.25 -7.29
CA ASP A 117 17.35 -0.77 -7.49
C ASP A 117 18.81 -0.38 -7.85
N ILE A 118 19.06 0.74 -8.52
CA ILE A 118 20.41 1.31 -8.67
C ILE A 118 20.24 2.79 -8.44
N THR A 119 20.41 3.19 -7.19
CA THR A 119 20.57 4.57 -6.70
C THR A 119 20.34 5.64 -7.75
N TYR A 120 19.09 5.82 -8.17
CA TYR A 120 18.66 7.16 -8.57
C TYR A 120 18.63 7.95 -7.25
N LYS A 121 19.80 8.44 -6.82
CA LYS A 121 19.84 9.69 -6.06
C LYS A 121 19.30 10.72 -7.03
N VAL A 122 17.98 10.81 -7.16
CA VAL A 122 17.36 11.98 -7.79
C VAL A 122 17.55 13.07 -6.77
N GLN A 123 18.72 13.70 -6.86
CA GLN A 123 19.14 14.78 -6.00
C GLN A 123 18.04 15.83 -6.08
N LYS A 124 17.48 16.20 -4.92
CA LYS A 124 16.59 17.34 -4.78
C LYS A 124 17.34 18.55 -5.36
N LEU A 125 17.10 18.86 -6.63
CA LEU A 125 17.54 20.12 -7.21
C LEU A 125 16.73 21.18 -6.46
N ARG A 126 17.34 21.73 -5.42
CA ARG A 126 16.87 22.92 -4.71
C ARG A 126 17.10 24.13 -5.63
N LEU A 127 16.61 24.05 -6.86
CA LEU A 127 16.53 25.17 -7.78
C LEU A 127 15.27 25.91 -7.36
N GLN A 128 15.45 27.11 -6.79
CA GLN A 128 14.35 28.00 -6.39
C GLN A 128 13.40 28.35 -7.55
N PHE A 129 13.77 28.02 -8.80
CA PHE A 129 12.94 28.20 -9.99
C PHE A 129 13.05 26.99 -10.92
N ILE A 130 12.23 25.96 -10.70
CA ILE A 130 11.93 24.97 -11.74
C ILE A 130 10.70 25.49 -12.49
N PRO A 131 10.78 25.79 -13.80
CA PRO A 131 9.60 26.12 -14.59
C PRO A 131 8.54 25.03 -14.41
N LYS A 132 7.24 25.37 -14.25
CA LYS A 132 6.16 24.38 -14.01
C LYS A 132 6.21 23.17 -14.97
N LYS A 133 6.61 23.40 -16.24
CA LYS A 133 6.77 22.36 -17.27
C LYS A 133 7.94 21.38 -17.05
N LEU A 134 8.84 21.63 -16.09
CA LEU A 134 10.05 20.85 -15.82
C LEU A 134 10.04 20.12 -14.47
N GLN A 135 8.95 20.18 -13.69
CA GLN A 135 8.87 19.42 -12.44
C GLN A 135 8.72 17.94 -12.75
N ARG A 136 9.83 17.20 -12.71
CA ARG A 136 9.91 15.75 -12.98
C ARG A 136 9.84 14.89 -11.72
N MET A 137 9.56 15.48 -10.56
CA MET A 137 9.50 14.82 -9.26
C MET A 137 8.24 15.20 -8.49
N HIS A 138 7.83 14.34 -7.57
CA HIS A 138 6.82 14.73 -6.59
C HIS A 138 7.42 15.72 -5.59
N TYR A 139 6.59 16.67 -5.14
CA TYR A 139 6.94 17.61 -4.07
C TYR A 139 6.15 17.38 -2.78
N GLY A 140 5.20 16.45 -2.81
CA GLY A 140 4.43 15.98 -1.65
C GLY A 140 4.72 14.50 -1.34
N GLN A 141 4.19 14.03 -0.23
CA GLN A 141 4.32 12.63 0.22
C GLN A 141 3.79 11.66 -0.84
N VAL A 142 4.64 10.70 -1.24
CA VAL A 142 4.22 9.62 -2.16
C VAL A 142 3.36 8.63 -1.37
N CYS A 143 2.08 8.54 -1.71
CA CYS A 143 1.10 7.73 -1.00
C CYS A 143 0.77 6.41 -1.70
N ALA A 144 1.04 6.31 -3.01
CA ALA A 144 0.77 5.10 -3.79
C ALA A 144 1.83 4.88 -4.85
N ILE A 145 2.22 3.61 -5.05
CA ILE A 145 3.11 3.18 -6.13
C ILE A 145 2.60 1.85 -6.66
N ARG A 146 2.52 1.72 -7.99
CA ARG A 146 2.18 0.45 -8.64
C ARG A 146 3.01 0.22 -9.88
N CYS A 147 3.56 -0.98 -9.98
CA CYS A 147 4.28 -1.44 -11.16
C CYS A 147 3.31 -1.92 -12.25
N HIS A 148 3.70 -1.73 -13.50
CA HIS A 148 2.97 -2.25 -14.64
C HIS A 148 3.14 -3.77 -14.74
N ASP A 149 2.04 -4.49 -14.88
CA ASP A 149 2.02 -5.96 -14.81
C ASP A 149 2.84 -6.63 -15.92
N GLN A 150 2.80 -6.07 -17.14
CA GLN A 150 3.50 -6.62 -18.31
C GLN A 150 4.85 -5.97 -18.61
N ASN A 151 5.15 -4.83 -17.98
CA ASN A 151 6.32 -4.01 -18.29
C ASN A 151 7.02 -3.68 -16.97
N PRO A 152 7.94 -4.53 -16.48
CA PRO A 152 8.51 -4.42 -15.13
C PRO A 152 9.28 -3.13 -14.88
N LYS A 153 9.63 -2.40 -15.94
CA LYS A 153 10.35 -1.12 -15.89
C LYS A 153 9.43 0.10 -15.83
N ILE A 154 8.12 -0.07 -16.01
CA ILE A 154 7.15 1.03 -15.96
C ILE A 154 6.40 0.95 -14.64
N PHE A 155 6.24 2.08 -13.98
CA PHE A 155 5.43 2.17 -12.77
C PHE A 155 4.73 3.54 -12.68
N ALA A 156 3.65 3.58 -11.91
CA ALA A 156 2.91 4.78 -11.57
C ALA A 156 3.14 5.13 -10.11
N SER A 157 3.10 6.41 -9.81
CA SER A 157 3.07 6.91 -8.44
C SER A 157 2.06 8.03 -8.29
N GLY A 158 1.46 8.09 -7.11
CA GLY A 158 0.62 9.20 -6.68
C GLY A 158 1.17 9.80 -5.41
N ALA A 159 0.99 11.10 -5.28
CA ALA A 159 1.39 11.84 -4.10
C ALA A 159 0.32 12.88 -3.73
N TRP A 160 0.46 13.42 -2.53
CA TRP A 160 -0.37 14.54 -2.04
C TRP A 160 -0.10 15.88 -2.74
N ASP A 161 0.65 15.86 -3.86
CA ASP A 161 0.84 17.01 -4.74
C ASP A 161 -0.26 17.14 -5.81
N ASN A 162 -1.33 16.34 -5.71
CA ASN A 162 -2.42 16.24 -6.67
C ASN A 162 -1.97 15.80 -8.07
N THR A 163 -0.86 15.07 -8.17
CA THR A 163 -0.35 14.54 -9.42
C THR A 163 -0.28 13.02 -9.43
N LEU A 164 -0.65 12.44 -10.57
CA LEU A 164 -0.33 11.07 -10.94
C LEU A 164 0.85 11.12 -11.90
N ARG A 165 1.93 10.41 -11.57
CA ARG A 165 3.15 10.37 -12.37
C ARG A 165 3.42 8.97 -12.87
N ILE A 166 3.85 8.88 -14.13
CA ILE A 166 4.30 7.64 -14.75
C ILE A 166 5.80 7.72 -14.99
N TRP A 167 6.47 6.62 -14.67
CA TRP A 167 7.91 6.48 -14.67
C TRP A 167 8.32 5.31 -15.53
N ASP A 168 9.49 5.43 -16.14
CA ASP A 168 10.15 4.35 -16.86
C ASP A 168 11.59 4.26 -16.36
N LEU A 169 11.97 3.12 -15.78
CA LEU A 169 13.30 2.86 -15.26
C LEU A 169 14.39 2.92 -16.35
N ARG A 170 14.02 2.89 -17.65
CA ARG A 170 14.94 3.11 -18.77
C ARG A 170 15.25 4.59 -18.99
N CYS A 171 14.36 5.49 -18.55
CA CYS A 171 14.52 6.92 -18.71
C CYS A 171 15.33 7.51 -17.56
N LYS A 172 16.54 7.98 -17.84
CA LYS A 172 17.44 8.57 -16.82
C LYS A 172 17.05 10.00 -16.42
N VAL A 173 16.07 10.59 -17.10
CA VAL A 173 15.76 12.03 -17.01
C VAL A 173 14.64 12.30 -15.96
N GLY A 174 13.99 11.25 -15.45
CA GLY A 174 12.93 11.34 -14.44
C GLY A 174 11.56 10.90 -14.98
N CYS A 175 10.50 11.46 -14.40
CA CYS A 175 9.11 11.16 -14.76
C CYS A 175 8.84 11.37 -16.27
N VAL A 176 8.16 10.40 -16.89
CA VAL A 176 7.84 10.40 -18.33
C VAL A 176 6.53 11.13 -18.61
N MET A 177 5.55 11.00 -17.72
CA MET A 177 4.22 11.62 -17.86
C MET A 177 3.69 12.09 -16.52
N THR A 178 3.14 13.30 -16.48
CA THR A 178 2.50 13.88 -15.30
C THR A 178 1.06 14.21 -15.65
N PHE A 179 0.14 13.72 -14.84
CA PHE A 179 -1.27 14.04 -14.90
C PHE A 179 -1.63 14.86 -13.66
N GLU A 180 -2.15 16.06 -13.88
CA GLU A 180 -2.52 16.99 -12.82
C GLU A 180 -4.02 16.86 -12.47
N GLY A 181 -4.39 17.28 -11.26
CA GLY A 181 -5.79 17.30 -10.81
C GLY A 181 -6.29 15.96 -10.27
N VAL A 182 -5.37 15.08 -9.85
CA VAL A 182 -5.71 13.76 -9.31
C VAL A 182 -5.37 13.72 -7.83
N ASN A 183 -6.39 13.74 -6.96
CA ASN A 183 -6.20 13.82 -5.52
C ASN A 183 -6.08 12.43 -4.89
N ILE A 184 -4.86 11.89 -4.82
CA ILE A 184 -4.59 10.52 -4.39
C ILE A 184 -4.22 10.53 -2.91
N CYS A 185 -4.98 9.82 -2.07
CA CYS A 185 -4.73 9.79 -0.63
C CYS A 185 -3.98 8.55 -0.15
N SER A 186 -4.23 7.41 -0.79
CA SER A 186 -3.72 6.08 -0.42
C SER A 186 -3.58 5.22 -1.68
N ASP A 187 -3.50 3.90 -1.53
CA ASP A 187 -3.25 2.87 -2.54
C ASP A 187 -4.38 2.71 -3.58
N SER A 188 -4.66 3.81 -4.28
CA SER A 188 -5.80 4.08 -5.14
C SER A 188 -5.35 4.30 -6.59
N ILE A 189 -4.33 3.57 -7.02
CA ILE A 189 -3.84 3.55 -8.40
C ILE A 189 -3.76 2.10 -8.85
N ASP A 190 -4.10 1.81 -10.09
CA ASP A 190 -3.70 0.55 -10.71
C ASP A 190 -3.43 0.70 -12.20
N LEU A 191 -2.49 -0.10 -12.69
CA LEU A 191 -2.08 -0.12 -14.09
C LEU A 191 -2.62 -1.37 -14.79
N ASN A 192 -3.22 -1.14 -15.95
CA ASN A 192 -3.52 -2.14 -16.96
C ASN A 192 -2.67 -1.82 -18.22
N ARG A 193 -2.74 -2.65 -19.25
CA ARG A 193 -1.86 -2.59 -20.45
C ARG A 193 -1.66 -1.17 -21.00
N ASP A 194 -2.77 -0.47 -21.25
CA ASP A 194 -2.76 0.87 -21.86
C ASP A 194 -3.36 1.94 -20.96
N ASN A 195 -4.07 1.53 -19.89
CA ASN A 195 -4.88 2.42 -19.07
C ASN A 195 -4.50 2.31 -17.60
N CYS A 196 -4.56 3.44 -16.91
CA CYS A 196 -4.43 3.53 -15.47
C CYS A 196 -5.78 3.92 -14.86
N ILE A 197 -6.27 3.15 -13.90
CA ILE A 197 -7.38 3.60 -13.05
C ILE A 197 -6.80 4.33 -11.85
N VAL A 198 -7.48 5.40 -11.45
CA VAL A 198 -7.13 6.14 -10.24
C VAL A 198 -8.39 6.50 -9.49
N GLY A 199 -8.41 6.14 -8.22
CA GLY A 199 -9.36 6.61 -7.24
C GLY A 199 -8.83 7.89 -6.60
N SER A 200 -9.67 8.91 -6.55
CA SER A 200 -9.37 10.15 -5.86
C SER A 200 -10.12 10.23 -4.54
N TRP A 201 -9.58 10.98 -3.60
CA TRP A 201 -10.28 11.36 -2.38
C TRP A 201 -11.15 12.59 -2.66
N GLN A 202 -12.29 12.35 -3.30
CA GLN A 202 -13.25 13.39 -3.66
C GLN A 202 -14.68 12.87 -3.46
N PRO A 203 -15.64 13.75 -3.16
CA PRO A 203 -17.03 13.34 -2.96
C PRO A 203 -17.72 12.94 -4.27
N THR A 204 -17.31 13.54 -5.40
CA THR A 204 -17.86 13.25 -6.73
C THR A 204 -16.72 13.00 -7.70
N GLU A 205 -16.99 12.26 -8.78
CA GLU A 205 -16.02 12.03 -9.86
C GLU A 205 -14.69 11.39 -9.43
N ALA A 206 -14.69 10.65 -8.33
CA ALA A 206 -13.47 10.24 -7.69
C ALA A 206 -12.75 9.14 -8.49
N LEU A 207 -13.49 8.25 -9.16
CA LEU A 207 -12.91 7.24 -10.06
C LEU A 207 -12.64 7.80 -11.47
N THR A 208 -11.38 7.81 -11.87
CA THR A 208 -10.93 8.30 -13.18
C THR A 208 -10.09 7.26 -13.92
N ILE A 209 -10.19 7.25 -15.25
CA ILE A 209 -9.39 6.38 -16.14
C ILE A 209 -8.53 7.25 -17.04
N TRP A 210 -7.24 6.95 -17.07
CA TRP A 210 -6.22 7.66 -17.82
C TRP A 210 -5.58 6.73 -18.84
N ASN A 211 -5.37 7.19 -20.06
CA ASN A 211 -4.67 6.41 -21.08
C ASN A 211 -3.20 6.82 -21.11
N LEU A 212 -2.33 5.82 -20.98
CA LEU A 212 -0.88 5.98 -20.93
C LEU A 212 -0.30 6.29 -22.32
N VAL A 213 -0.89 5.75 -23.40
CA VAL A 213 -0.45 5.97 -24.78
C VAL A 213 -0.89 7.34 -25.28
N ALA A 214 -2.17 7.68 -25.09
CA ALA A 214 -2.76 8.96 -25.52
C ALA A 214 -2.42 10.13 -24.58
N LYS A 215 -1.80 9.85 -23.42
CA LYS A 215 -1.39 10.82 -22.40
C LYS A 215 -2.50 11.78 -21.97
N LYS A 216 -3.72 11.26 -21.83
CA LYS A 216 -4.90 12.05 -21.45
C LYS A 216 -5.86 11.27 -20.56
N LYS A 217 -6.68 12.02 -19.81
CA LYS A 217 -7.86 11.49 -19.13
C LYS A 217 -8.81 10.94 -20.21
N LEU A 218 -9.20 9.67 -20.11
CA LEU A 218 -10.22 9.10 -20.99
C LEU A 218 -11.59 9.47 -20.46
N HIS A 219 -11.89 9.02 -19.24
CA HIS A 219 -13.23 9.11 -18.68
C HIS A 219 -13.17 9.34 -17.17
N THR A 220 -14.09 10.16 -16.67
CA THR A 220 -14.55 10.07 -15.29
C THR A 220 -15.63 8.99 -15.22
N VAL A 221 -15.49 8.01 -14.33
CA VAL A 221 -16.48 6.94 -14.14
C VAL A 221 -17.54 7.43 -13.15
N ARG A 222 -18.61 8.03 -13.68
CA ARG A 222 -19.81 8.31 -12.88
C ARG A 222 -20.71 7.09 -12.88
N VAL A 223 -20.84 6.45 -11.72
CA VAL A 223 -21.64 5.24 -11.54
C VAL A 223 -23.13 5.57 -11.66
N GLN A 224 -23.85 4.84 -12.51
CA GLN A 224 -25.25 5.14 -12.86
C GLN A 224 -26.26 4.58 -11.86
N ASN A 225 -25.97 3.46 -11.21
CA ASN A 225 -26.83 2.81 -10.22
C ASN A 225 -26.46 3.16 -8.76
N ARG A 226 -25.74 4.27 -8.56
CA ARG A 226 -25.51 4.83 -7.24
C ARG A 226 -26.47 5.99 -7.02
N ARG A 227 -26.98 6.15 -5.79
CA ARG A 227 -27.78 7.31 -5.42
C ARG A 227 -26.91 8.58 -5.55
N PRO A 228 -27.38 9.66 -6.20
CA PRO A 228 -26.60 10.88 -6.40
C PRO A 228 -26.19 11.59 -5.09
N ASP A 229 -27.01 11.45 -4.04
CA ASP A 229 -26.94 12.26 -2.82
C ASP A 229 -26.32 11.54 -1.61
N VAL A 230 -25.67 10.40 -1.81
CA VAL A 230 -25.11 9.59 -0.70
C VAL A 230 -23.59 9.77 -0.63
N ASP A 231 -23.14 10.21 0.54
CA ASP A 231 -21.79 10.13 1.13
C ASP A 231 -20.67 9.88 0.11
N GLY A 232 -20.17 10.98 -0.46
CA GLY A 232 -19.30 10.98 -1.62
C GLY A 232 -18.14 9.96 -1.62
N GLU A 233 -17.64 9.59 -2.79
CA GLU A 233 -16.94 8.30 -2.97
C GLU A 233 -15.70 8.10 -2.07
N TYR A 234 -14.91 9.17 -1.85
CA TYR A 234 -13.69 9.19 -1.00
C TYR A 234 -12.86 7.90 -1.11
N ILE A 235 -12.38 7.61 -2.32
CA ILE A 235 -11.73 6.33 -2.64
C ILE A 235 -10.33 6.30 -2.01
N TYR A 236 -10.08 5.31 -1.17
CA TYR A 236 -8.76 5.05 -0.57
C TYR A 236 -8.02 3.92 -1.28
N ALA A 237 -8.74 2.94 -1.82
CA ALA A 237 -8.16 1.82 -2.54
C ALA A 237 -8.90 1.59 -3.86
N CYS A 238 -8.15 1.39 -4.94
CA CYS A 238 -8.73 0.96 -6.21
C CYS A 238 -7.79 0.01 -6.94
N ARG A 239 -8.35 -1.04 -7.54
CA ARG A 239 -7.62 -2.04 -8.32
C ARG A 239 -8.42 -2.53 -9.51
N TYR A 240 -7.75 -2.89 -10.59
CA TYR A 240 -8.39 -3.74 -11.58
C TYR A 240 -8.61 -5.11 -10.97
N TRP A 241 -9.78 -5.70 -11.23
CA TRP A 241 -10.01 -7.09 -10.85
C TRP A 241 -9.17 -8.00 -11.74
N ARG A 242 -8.16 -8.68 -11.21
CA ARG A 242 -7.23 -9.47 -12.03
C ARG A 242 -7.64 -10.94 -12.06
N SER A 243 -8.33 -11.31 -13.14
CA SER A 243 -8.63 -12.71 -13.47
C SER A 243 -8.17 -13.03 -14.89
N LYS A 244 -7.34 -14.06 -15.05
CA LYS A 244 -6.83 -14.52 -16.35
C LYS A 244 -7.93 -15.08 -17.26
N GLU A 245 -8.99 -15.60 -16.67
CA GLU A 245 -10.11 -16.21 -17.36
C GLU A 245 -11.18 -15.18 -17.71
N TYR A 246 -11.60 -14.39 -16.72
CA TYR A 246 -12.80 -13.56 -16.83
C TYR A 246 -12.55 -12.08 -17.10
N ASN A 247 -11.32 -11.57 -16.86
CA ASN A 247 -11.06 -10.13 -16.96
C ASN A 247 -9.75 -9.74 -17.68
N ARG A 248 -9.46 -10.37 -18.82
CA ARG A 248 -8.22 -10.12 -19.60
C ARG A 248 -8.03 -8.68 -20.06
N LYS A 249 -9.11 -7.90 -20.22
CA LYS A 249 -9.07 -6.52 -20.70
C LYS A 249 -9.17 -5.47 -19.59
N GLY A 250 -9.35 -5.87 -18.33
CA GLY A 250 -9.59 -4.94 -17.22
C GLY A 250 -10.94 -4.21 -17.33
N LYS A 251 -12.00 -4.95 -17.68
CA LYS A 251 -13.40 -4.52 -17.72
C LYS A 251 -13.92 -4.07 -16.35
N TYR A 252 -13.50 -4.75 -15.29
CA TYR A 252 -13.94 -4.47 -13.92
C TYR A 252 -12.85 -3.77 -13.10
N GLY A 253 -13.25 -2.74 -12.36
CA GLY A 253 -12.48 -2.10 -11.30
C GLY A 253 -13.13 -2.37 -9.95
N ILE A 254 -12.31 -2.65 -8.96
CA ILE A 254 -12.67 -2.81 -7.56
C ILE A 254 -12.30 -1.50 -6.86
N ILE A 255 -13.24 -0.93 -6.13
CA ILE A 255 -13.03 0.30 -5.36
C ILE A 255 -13.43 0.10 -3.90
N GLY A 256 -12.80 0.85 -3.02
CA GLY A 256 -13.20 0.98 -1.62
C GLY A 256 -12.82 2.34 -1.08
N GLY A 257 -13.70 2.89 -0.26
CA GLY A 257 -13.59 4.24 0.28
C GLY A 257 -14.23 4.37 1.66
N SER A 258 -14.25 5.59 2.19
CA SER A 258 -14.98 5.91 3.43
C SER A 258 -16.44 6.26 3.19
N GLY A 259 -16.78 6.84 2.03
CA GLY A 259 -18.16 7.24 1.77
C GLY A 259 -19.05 6.07 1.40
N THR A 260 -18.52 5.08 0.67
CA THR A 260 -19.30 3.91 0.27
C THR A 260 -19.44 2.89 1.41
N ASN A 261 -18.51 2.86 2.39
CA ASN A 261 -18.39 1.82 3.42
C ASN A 261 -18.57 0.39 2.87
N CYS A 262 -18.20 0.19 1.61
CA CYS A 262 -18.31 -1.07 0.92
C CYS A 262 -17.20 -1.18 -0.13
N VAL A 263 -16.88 -2.43 -0.48
CA VAL A 263 -16.08 -2.73 -1.65
C VAL A 263 -17.01 -2.93 -2.82
N GLU A 264 -16.95 -2.02 -3.78
CA GLU A 264 -17.77 -2.09 -4.98
C GLU A 264 -16.95 -2.58 -6.18
N ILE A 265 -17.57 -3.45 -6.97
CA ILE A 265 -17.03 -3.91 -8.23
C ILE A 265 -17.80 -3.22 -9.35
N ILE A 266 -17.12 -2.31 -10.05
CA ILE A 266 -17.70 -1.48 -11.09
C ILE A 266 -17.25 -2.00 -12.45
N ASN A 267 -18.23 -2.18 -13.34
CA ASN A 267 -17.94 -2.36 -14.76
C ASN A 267 -17.57 -1.00 -15.35
N LEU A 268 -16.30 -0.84 -15.75
CA LEU A 268 -15.75 0.44 -16.21
C LEU A 268 -16.31 0.89 -17.56
N HIS A 269 -16.82 -0.04 -18.38
CA HIS A 269 -17.43 0.29 -19.67
C HIS A 269 -18.88 0.79 -19.50
N ASN A 270 -19.68 0.04 -18.74
CA ASN A 270 -21.09 0.38 -18.56
C ASN A 270 -21.33 1.39 -17.42
N ARG A 271 -20.34 1.59 -16.55
CA ARG A 271 -20.42 2.44 -15.35
C ARG A 271 -21.53 2.02 -14.38
N TYR A 272 -21.67 0.71 -14.19
CA TYR A 272 -22.59 0.10 -13.24
C TYR A 272 -21.82 -0.67 -12.17
N VAL A 273 -22.24 -0.54 -10.90
CA VAL A 273 -21.85 -1.45 -9.83
C VAL A 273 -22.46 -2.82 -10.14
N SER A 274 -21.59 -3.81 -10.32
CA SER A 274 -21.97 -5.21 -10.57
C SER A 274 -22.20 -5.97 -9.27
N CYS A 275 -21.39 -5.69 -8.25
CA CYS A 275 -21.53 -6.25 -6.92
C CYS A 275 -21.00 -5.26 -5.88
N SER A 276 -21.57 -5.27 -4.68
CA SER A 276 -21.10 -4.48 -3.54
C SER A 276 -21.03 -5.38 -2.32
N TYR A 277 -19.89 -5.37 -1.64
CA TYR A 277 -19.66 -6.08 -0.39
C TYR A 277 -19.59 -5.07 0.76
N PRO A 278 -20.54 -5.10 1.71
CA PRO A 278 -20.53 -4.17 2.84
C PRO A 278 -19.28 -4.40 3.69
N ALA A 279 -18.63 -3.31 4.10
CA ALA A 279 -17.49 -3.33 4.99
C ALA A 279 -17.88 -2.64 6.31
N PRO A 280 -17.46 -3.18 7.48
CA PRO A 280 -17.79 -2.59 8.78
C PRO A 280 -17.09 -1.24 9.06
N GLY A 281 -16.27 -0.74 8.12
CA GLY A 281 -15.56 0.52 8.23
C GLY A 281 -14.95 0.95 6.90
N THR A 282 -14.16 2.02 6.92
CA THR A 282 -13.48 2.55 5.74
C THR A 282 -12.50 1.53 5.17
N VAL A 283 -12.62 1.23 3.88
CA VAL A 283 -11.72 0.30 3.19
C VAL A 283 -10.45 1.02 2.80
N LEU A 284 -9.30 0.56 3.31
CA LEU A 284 -8.00 1.20 3.10
C LEU A 284 -7.10 0.43 2.13
N ALA A 285 -7.30 -0.89 2.03
CA ALA A 285 -6.50 -1.76 1.20
C ALA A 285 -7.37 -2.82 0.53
N ILE A 286 -7.09 -3.05 -0.76
CA ILE A 286 -7.77 -4.05 -1.59
C ILE A 286 -6.72 -4.80 -2.40
N THR A 287 -6.90 -6.11 -2.49
CA THR A 287 -6.18 -6.96 -3.41
C THR A 287 -7.14 -7.95 -4.06
N SER A 288 -6.77 -8.44 -5.24
CA SER A 288 -7.53 -9.48 -5.94
C SER A 288 -6.60 -10.47 -6.59
N HIS A 289 -7.04 -11.72 -6.61
CA HIS A 289 -6.38 -12.81 -7.31
C HIS A 289 -7.43 -13.79 -7.82
N ASN A 290 -7.59 -13.86 -9.14
CA ASN A 290 -8.66 -14.60 -9.81
C ASN A 290 -10.03 -14.17 -9.28
N GLU A 291 -10.88 -15.09 -8.83
CA GLU A 291 -12.20 -14.81 -8.27
C GLU A 291 -12.17 -14.27 -6.85
N LYS A 292 -11.06 -14.42 -6.13
CA LYS A 292 -10.94 -14.00 -4.72
C LYS A 292 -10.54 -12.55 -4.63
N ILE A 293 -11.25 -11.82 -3.78
CA ILE A 293 -10.99 -10.42 -3.43
C ILE A 293 -10.81 -10.37 -1.92
N ALA A 294 -9.68 -9.82 -1.48
CA ALA A 294 -9.42 -9.59 -0.08
C ALA A 294 -9.34 -8.09 0.18
N PHE A 295 -10.00 -7.64 1.24
CA PHE A 295 -10.02 -6.23 1.61
C PHE A 295 -10.00 -6.04 3.11
N GLY A 296 -9.38 -4.94 3.52
CA GLY A 296 -9.22 -4.55 4.92
C GLY A 296 -9.29 -3.04 5.07
N GLY A 297 -9.51 -2.60 6.31
CA GLY A 297 -9.86 -1.21 6.58
C GLY A 297 -9.59 -0.80 8.02
N THR A 298 -10.34 0.18 8.49
CA THR A 298 -10.28 0.67 9.88
C THR A 298 -10.87 -0.32 10.89
N ALA A 299 -11.77 -1.19 10.44
CA ALA A 299 -12.30 -2.25 11.28
C ALA A 299 -11.26 -3.37 11.48
N PRO A 300 -11.22 -4.01 12.66
CA PRO A 300 -10.28 -5.09 12.98
C PRO A 300 -10.69 -6.43 12.33
N VAL A 301 -11.08 -6.40 11.06
CA VAL A 301 -11.57 -7.56 10.31
C VAL A 301 -10.92 -7.57 8.92
N LEU A 302 -10.42 -8.74 8.52
CA LEU A 302 -9.98 -9.01 7.16
C LEU A 302 -11.06 -9.83 6.44
N ASN A 303 -11.62 -9.28 5.37
CA ASN A 303 -12.67 -9.96 4.60
C ASN A 303 -12.09 -10.56 3.32
N ILE A 304 -12.50 -11.79 3.00
CA ILE A 304 -12.18 -12.46 1.74
C ILE A 304 -13.48 -12.90 1.11
N VAL A 305 -13.77 -12.38 -0.07
CA VAL A 305 -15.01 -12.64 -0.83
C VAL A 305 -14.68 -13.20 -2.20
N SER A 306 -15.67 -13.85 -2.82
CA SER A 306 -15.53 -14.37 -4.19
C SER A 306 -16.48 -13.60 -5.10
N PHE A 307 -15.97 -13.16 -6.25
CA PHE A 307 -16.73 -12.50 -7.28
C PHE A 307 -16.65 -13.28 -8.59
N HIS A 308 -17.82 -13.54 -9.18
CA HIS A 308 -17.96 -14.17 -10.49
C HIS A 308 -18.60 -13.16 -11.45
N ASP A 309 -18.14 -13.13 -12.70
CA ASP A 309 -18.77 -12.27 -13.72
C ASP A 309 -20.18 -12.82 -14.00
N PRO A 310 -21.26 -12.04 -13.81
CA PRO A 310 -22.63 -12.51 -14.03
C PRO A 310 -22.88 -13.04 -15.45
N LYS A 311 -22.06 -12.63 -16.45
CA LYS A 311 -22.16 -13.15 -17.82
C LYS A 311 -21.61 -14.58 -17.99
N HIS A 312 -20.78 -15.04 -17.06
CA HIS A 312 -20.09 -16.32 -17.12
C HIS A 312 -20.60 -17.33 -16.08
N GLU A 313 -21.47 -16.91 -15.16
CA GLU A 313 -22.32 -17.85 -14.44
C GLU A 313 -23.26 -18.51 -15.45
N LYS A 314 -22.84 -19.67 -15.97
CA LYS A 314 -23.81 -20.66 -16.41
C LYS A 314 -24.57 -21.02 -15.14
N HIS A 315 -25.81 -20.55 -15.01
CA HIS A 315 -26.73 -21.18 -14.07
C HIS A 315 -26.75 -22.66 -14.48
N ASN A 316 -26.05 -23.50 -13.72
CA ASN A 316 -26.51 -24.87 -13.56
C ASN A 316 -27.82 -24.70 -12.81
N VAL A 317 -28.89 -24.50 -13.58
CA VAL A 317 -30.22 -24.83 -13.10
C VAL A 317 -30.10 -26.32 -12.86
N GLU A 318 -29.84 -26.73 -11.63
CA GLU A 318 -30.35 -28.02 -11.19
C GLU A 318 -31.84 -27.92 -11.50
N SER A 319 -32.26 -28.59 -12.57
CA SER A 319 -33.67 -28.69 -12.92
C SER A 319 -34.36 -29.12 -11.65
N GLU A 320 -35.13 -28.23 -11.03
CA GLU A 320 -36.05 -28.66 -9.98
C GLU A 320 -36.80 -29.86 -10.56
N PRO A 321 -36.87 -31.00 -9.86
CA PRO A 321 -37.59 -32.15 -10.36
C PRO A 321 -39.00 -31.67 -10.73
N GLU A 322 -39.39 -31.90 -11.98
CA GLU A 322 -40.69 -31.50 -12.50
C GLU A 322 -41.75 -32.10 -11.58
N TYR A 323 -42.37 -31.25 -10.75
CA TYR A 323 -43.29 -31.71 -9.73
C TYR A 323 -44.60 -32.10 -10.42
N ASP A 324 -44.84 -33.40 -10.57
CA ASP A 324 -46.05 -33.92 -11.20
C ASP A 324 -47.26 -33.73 -10.27
N TYR A 325 -48.01 -32.65 -10.50
CA TYR A 325 -49.21 -32.29 -9.74
C TYR A 325 -50.34 -33.33 -9.83
N THR A 326 -50.22 -34.35 -10.70
CA THR A 326 -51.22 -35.41 -10.85
C THR A 326 -51.01 -36.57 -9.87
N ILE A 327 -49.83 -36.66 -9.26
CA ILE A 327 -49.53 -37.62 -8.20
C ILE A 327 -49.96 -36.98 -6.87
N ARG A 328 -51.11 -37.39 -6.34
CA ARG A 328 -51.48 -37.08 -4.95
C ARG A 328 -50.58 -37.90 -4.03
N ASP A 329 -49.58 -37.27 -3.43
CA ASP A 329 -48.87 -37.86 -2.28
C ASP A 329 -49.89 -38.15 -1.17
N PRO A 330 -50.16 -39.42 -0.80
CA PRO A 330 -51.25 -39.74 0.13
C PRO A 330 -50.95 -39.39 1.59
N ASN A 331 -49.72 -39.02 1.92
CA ASN A 331 -49.23 -39.06 3.30
C ASN A 331 -49.13 -37.70 4.00
N TRP A 332 -49.80 -36.66 3.50
CA TRP A 332 -49.79 -35.35 4.17
C TRP A 332 -50.51 -35.36 5.53
N PHE A 333 -51.38 -36.35 5.79
CA PHE A 333 -52.23 -36.40 7.00
C PHE A 333 -52.12 -37.68 7.85
N ASP A 334 -51.14 -38.55 7.63
CA ASP A 334 -50.96 -39.71 8.51
C ASP A 334 -50.06 -39.37 9.71
N GLU A 335 -50.68 -38.81 10.76
CA GLU A 335 -50.18 -38.90 12.13
C GLU A 335 -50.19 -40.37 12.58
N LYS A 336 -49.12 -41.12 12.24
CA LYS A 336 -48.63 -42.29 12.98
C LYS A 336 -47.45 -42.94 12.25
N SER A 337 -46.24 -42.61 12.68
CA SER A 337 -45.27 -43.59 13.18
C SER A 337 -43.93 -42.92 13.44
N ASN A 338 -43.75 -42.61 14.71
CA ASN A 338 -42.45 -42.36 15.31
C ASN A 338 -41.70 -43.70 15.35
N SER A 339 -40.77 -43.93 14.44
CA SER A 339 -39.57 -44.78 14.61
C SER A 339 -38.79 -44.80 13.31
N ASP A 340 -37.62 -44.17 13.33
CA ASP A 340 -36.52 -44.27 12.36
C ASP A 340 -36.11 -42.94 11.71
N MET A 341 -35.77 -41.97 12.55
CA MET A 341 -34.78 -40.95 12.18
C MET A 341 -33.88 -40.62 13.37
N LYS A 342 -32.96 -41.54 13.66
CA LYS A 342 -31.70 -41.20 14.33
C LYS A 342 -30.54 -41.38 13.34
N GLN A 343 -29.99 -40.22 12.97
CA GLN A 343 -28.55 -39.95 12.84
C GLN A 343 -27.79 -40.54 11.66
N THR A 344 -27.87 -39.83 10.54
CA THR A 344 -26.70 -39.42 9.73
C THR A 344 -26.89 -37.91 9.49
N SER A 345 -25.95 -36.99 9.63
CA SER A 345 -24.50 -37.00 9.76
C SER A 345 -24.08 -35.76 10.57
N GLN A 346 -23.18 -35.94 11.52
CA GLN A 346 -22.57 -34.89 12.33
C GLN A 346 -21.76 -33.92 11.45
N VAL A 347 -22.16 -32.65 11.42
CA VAL A 347 -21.24 -31.54 11.12
C VAL A 347 -20.41 -31.31 12.39
N LYS A 348 -19.11 -31.60 12.31
CA LYS A 348 -18.14 -31.31 13.38
C LYS A 348 -17.99 -29.80 13.52
N THR A 349 -18.62 -29.21 14.53
CA THR A 349 -18.26 -27.89 15.05
C THR A 349 -17.25 -28.10 16.19
N THR A 350 -15.97 -27.84 15.93
CA THR A 350 -14.93 -27.85 16.96
C THR A 350 -14.94 -26.51 17.69
N ILE A 351 -15.54 -26.47 18.88
CA ILE A 351 -15.30 -25.40 19.86
C ILE A 351 -14.62 -26.05 21.06
N SER A 352 -13.34 -25.75 21.23
CA SER A 352 -12.55 -26.14 22.40
C SER A 352 -12.88 -25.22 23.57
N ASN A 353 -13.66 -25.70 24.54
CA ASN A 353 -13.75 -25.07 25.86
C ASN A 353 -12.95 -25.90 26.87
N VAL A 354 -11.92 -25.28 27.43
CA VAL A 354 -11.21 -25.73 28.62
C VAL A 354 -12.10 -25.44 29.82
N THR A 355 -12.46 -26.47 30.59
CA THR A 355 -13.07 -26.32 31.91
C THR A 355 -12.02 -26.59 32.98
N SER A 356 -11.86 -25.65 33.92
CA SER A 356 -11.41 -25.97 35.28
C SER A 356 -12.43 -25.42 36.28
N SER A 357 -13.01 -26.37 37.01
CA SER A 357 -13.68 -26.31 38.31
C SER A 357 -13.62 -25.01 39.11
N LEU A 358 -14.75 -24.63 39.73
CA LEU A 358 -14.84 -24.44 41.18
C LEU A 358 -16.30 -24.34 41.64
N THR A 359 -16.49 -24.68 42.91
CA THR A 359 -17.69 -25.10 43.64
C THR A 359 -18.64 -23.96 44.02
N ARG A 360 -19.90 -24.36 44.31
CA ARG A 360 -20.96 -23.58 44.96
C ARG A 360 -20.50 -22.92 46.26
N ASP A 361 -21.03 -21.73 46.55
CA ASP A 361 -21.75 -21.43 47.80
C ASP A 361 -22.56 -20.13 47.70
N ALA A 362 -23.43 -19.93 48.70
CA ALA A 362 -24.75 -19.32 48.66
C ALA A 362 -24.84 -17.79 48.93
N THR A 363 -26.00 -17.21 48.56
CA THR A 363 -26.74 -16.06 49.17
C THR A 363 -26.00 -14.73 49.40
N SER A 364 -26.52 -13.51 49.22
CA SER A 364 -27.86 -12.95 49.03
C SER A 364 -27.72 -11.45 48.64
N ASP A 365 -28.82 -10.88 48.16
CA ASP A 365 -29.25 -9.48 48.30
C ASP A 365 -28.68 -8.31 47.44
N ILE A 366 -29.55 -7.91 46.49
CA ILE A 366 -30.25 -6.60 46.39
C ILE A 366 -29.45 -5.32 46.05
N SER A 367 -30.04 -4.62 45.05
CA SER A 367 -30.03 -3.18 44.72
C SER A 367 -29.02 -2.63 43.69
N GLN A 368 -29.59 -2.28 42.53
CA GLN A 368 -29.19 -1.18 41.64
C GLN A 368 -29.34 0.20 42.34
N PRO A 369 -29.07 1.36 41.68
CA PRO A 369 -28.03 1.71 40.70
C PRO A 369 -27.29 3.03 41.12
N ILE A 370 -26.24 3.41 40.37
CA ILE A 370 -26.01 4.74 39.74
C ILE A 370 -24.95 4.54 38.65
#